data_AF-A0A1M4EBE8-F1
#
_entry.id   AF-A0A1M4EBE8-F1
#
_cell.length_a   1.000
_cell.length_b   1.000
_cell.length_c   1.000
_cell.angle_alpha   90.00
_cell.angle_beta   90.00
_cell.angle_gamma   90.00
#
_symmetry.space_group_name_H-M   'P 1'
#
loop_
_entity.id
_entity.type
_entity.pdbx_description
1 polymer ?
#
loop_
_entity_poly.entity_id
_entity_poly.type
_entity_poly.pdbx_seq_one_letter_code
_entity_poly.pdbx_strand_id
1 'polypeptide(L)'
;MDPRTVVEPYYRAWQEQAGDMSRVPLADDFTFTGPVAGFTDSAGYRAMARQAGAAVRGFRVRHQFTDGDLVCSVIDWEMDPLPGSLTAAELLRVRDGRIVSGELIYDAEDLRRAMSATQRPDVTALLERSHTHVAHVLGQVGPQGWAAVGPCAKWTVRQTADHLAGALLLLARIAEGDQVDPAELDAQRQADTDHLGTDPAAAFRAIAARSVAAFAEPGTLERPYAFMGATVPGAVLASISLHESLVHGWDIATGAHLPYPADDDLVQAVWQYAETGVGDDQRRAGHFADAIPVLSTAPLLVRLPAHLGRHVQR
;
A
#
# COMPACT_ATOMS: atom_id res chain seq x y z
N MET A 1 -35.71 11.28 32.71
CA MET A 1 -34.97 10.00 32.77
C MET A 1 -33.50 10.37 32.90
N ASP A 2 -32.74 9.70 33.78
CA ASP A 2 -31.30 9.95 33.88
C ASP A 2 -30.64 9.60 32.52
N PRO A 3 -29.94 10.54 31.86
CA PRO A 3 -29.29 10.27 30.58
C PRO A 3 -28.25 9.13 30.67
N ARG A 4 -27.68 8.84 31.85
CA ARG A 4 -26.78 7.69 32.04
C ARG A 4 -27.50 6.37 31.82
N THR A 5 -28.73 6.24 32.31
CA THR A 5 -29.55 5.04 32.11
C THR A 5 -29.91 4.85 30.63
N VAL A 6 -30.04 5.94 29.86
CA VAL A 6 -30.34 5.87 28.43
C VAL A 6 -29.15 5.37 27.61
N VAL A 7 -27.92 5.75 27.99
CA VAL A 7 -26.70 5.34 27.27
C VAL A 7 -26.12 4.02 27.75
N GLU A 8 -26.56 3.46 28.87
CA GLU A 8 -26.05 2.18 29.39
C GLU A 8 -26.12 1.04 28.35
N PRO A 9 -27.22 0.85 27.58
CA PRO A 9 -27.27 -0.16 26.53
C PRO A 9 -26.24 0.06 25.43
N TYR A 10 -25.85 1.31 25.15
CA TYR A 10 -24.83 1.63 24.14
C TYR A 10 -23.45 1.10 24.55
N TYR A 11 -23.04 1.35 25.80
CA TYR A 11 -21.77 0.84 26.30
C TYR A 11 -21.77 -0.68 26.44
N ARG A 12 -22.90 -1.26 26.88
CA ARG A 12 -23.06 -2.71 26.96
C ARG A 12 -22.91 -3.37 25.58
N ALA A 13 -23.41 -2.74 24.52
CA ALA A 13 -23.26 -3.26 23.16
C ALA A 13 -21.78 -3.40 22.76
N TRP A 14 -20.95 -2.41 23.11
CA TRP A 14 -19.50 -2.46 22.88
C TRP A 14 -18.78 -3.46 23.79
N GLN A 15 -19.18 -3.54 25.05
CA GLN A 15 -18.51 -4.39 26.05
C GLN A 15 -18.82 -5.88 25.87
N GLU A 16 -20.06 -6.22 25.51
CA GLU A 16 -20.58 -7.58 25.65
C GLU A 16 -21.18 -8.15 24.37
N GLN A 17 -21.45 -7.32 23.35
CA GLN A 17 -22.29 -7.70 22.21
C GLN A 17 -21.61 -7.45 20.86
N ALA A 18 -20.27 -7.32 20.84
CA ALA A 18 -19.50 -7.08 19.63
C ALA A 18 -20.08 -5.94 18.77
N GLY A 19 -20.52 -4.86 19.42
CA GLY A 19 -21.10 -3.69 18.76
C GLY A 19 -22.52 -3.89 18.23
N ASP A 20 -23.27 -4.93 18.65
CA ASP A 20 -24.68 -5.06 18.28
C ASP A 20 -25.55 -3.99 18.94
N MET A 21 -25.78 -2.91 18.19
CA MET A 21 -26.56 -1.78 18.65
C MET A 21 -28.07 -2.03 18.63
N SER A 22 -28.57 -3.20 18.20
CA SER A 22 -30.00 -3.45 17.92
C SER A 22 -30.97 -3.03 19.04
N ARG A 23 -30.55 -3.12 20.31
CA ARG A 23 -31.35 -2.74 21.48
C ARG A 23 -31.07 -1.34 22.03
N VAL A 24 -30.16 -0.61 21.40
CA VAL A 24 -29.77 0.75 21.80
C VAL A 24 -30.77 1.76 21.27
N PRO A 25 -31.29 2.67 22.12
CA PRO A 25 -32.32 3.63 21.74
C PRO A 25 -31.72 4.82 20.95
N LEU A 26 -31.12 4.56 19.79
CA LEU A 26 -30.71 5.62 18.86
C LEU A 26 -31.97 6.25 18.23
N ALA A 27 -31.98 7.57 18.10
CA ALA A 27 -33.02 8.29 17.38
C ALA A 27 -32.93 8.05 15.86
N ASP A 28 -34.04 8.29 15.15
CA ASP A 28 -34.07 8.16 13.69
C ASP A 28 -33.17 9.22 13.02
N ASP A 29 -33.07 10.41 13.62
CA ASP A 29 -32.21 11.53 13.22
C ASP A 29 -30.81 11.48 13.88
N PHE A 30 -30.39 10.31 14.35
CA PHE A 30 -29.10 10.16 15.01
C PHE A 30 -27.93 10.53 14.09
N THR A 31 -26.98 11.31 14.62
CA THR A 31 -25.72 11.62 13.95
C THR A 31 -24.52 11.18 14.78
N PHE A 32 -23.42 10.84 14.12
CA PHE A 32 -22.17 10.50 14.79
C PHE A 32 -20.99 11.15 14.09
N THR A 33 -20.09 11.76 14.86
CA THR A 33 -18.86 12.37 14.35
C THR A 33 -17.66 11.75 15.05
N GLY A 34 -16.73 11.19 14.27
CA GLY A 34 -15.46 10.70 14.78
C GLY A 34 -14.30 11.05 13.85
N PRO A 35 -13.04 10.82 14.27
CA PRO A 35 -11.85 11.24 13.53
C PRO A 35 -11.55 10.39 12.29
N VAL A 36 -12.25 9.25 12.12
CA VAL A 36 -12.07 8.29 11.02
C VAL A 36 -13.34 8.13 10.20
N ALA A 37 -14.51 8.19 10.82
CA ALA A 37 -15.80 8.04 10.15
C ALA A 37 -16.86 8.94 10.81
N GLY A 38 -17.86 9.32 10.02
CA GLY A 38 -19.04 10.05 10.47
C GLY A 38 -20.30 9.49 9.82
N PHE A 39 -21.44 9.65 10.50
CA PHE A 39 -22.73 9.10 10.11
C PHE A 39 -23.83 10.14 10.30
N THR A 40 -24.76 10.20 9.36
CA THR A 40 -25.91 11.11 9.40
C THR A 40 -27.22 10.39 9.72
N ASP A 41 -27.17 9.09 9.96
CA ASP A 41 -28.30 8.26 10.35
C ASP A 41 -27.89 7.10 11.26
N SER A 42 -28.87 6.51 11.96
CA SER A 42 -28.63 5.38 12.86
C SER A 42 -28.35 4.07 12.13
N ALA A 43 -28.80 3.89 10.89
CA ALA A 43 -28.65 2.63 10.15
C ALA A 43 -27.18 2.40 9.74
N GLY A 44 -26.53 3.42 9.19
CA GLY A 44 -25.12 3.42 8.84
C GLY A 44 -24.24 3.23 10.07
N TYR A 45 -24.54 3.92 11.17
CA TYR A 45 -23.82 3.73 12.43
C TYR A 45 -23.96 2.30 12.97
N ARG A 46 -25.16 1.71 12.96
CA ARG A 46 -25.40 0.32 13.39
C ARG A 46 -24.61 -0.69 12.54
N ALA A 47 -24.57 -0.48 11.23
CA ALA A 47 -23.81 -1.34 10.32
C ALA A 47 -22.31 -1.29 10.62
N MET A 48 -21.76 -0.07 10.79
CA MET A 48 -20.37 0.11 11.18
C MET A 48 -20.07 -0.50 12.55
N ALA A 49 -20.91 -0.24 13.56
CA ALA A 49 -20.69 -0.73 14.91
C ALA A 49 -20.60 -2.27 14.96
N ARG A 50 -21.43 -2.96 14.18
CA ARG A 50 -21.37 -4.43 14.03
C ARG A 50 -20.06 -4.90 13.38
N GLN A 51 -19.58 -4.19 12.35
CA GLN A 51 -18.33 -4.53 11.68
C GLN A 51 -17.12 -4.26 12.58
N ALA A 52 -17.04 -3.07 13.18
CA ALA A 52 -15.94 -2.68 14.06
C ALA A 52 -15.94 -3.49 15.36
N GLY A 53 -17.10 -3.78 15.93
CA GLY A 53 -17.24 -4.54 17.16
C GLY A 53 -16.74 -5.97 17.07
N ALA A 54 -16.68 -6.56 15.86
CA ALA A 54 -16.02 -7.85 15.65
C ALA A 54 -14.50 -7.83 15.87
N ALA A 55 -13.87 -6.65 15.73
CA ALA A 55 -12.44 -6.45 15.94
C ALA A 55 -12.11 -5.98 17.37
N VAL A 56 -13.09 -5.49 18.14
CA VAL A 56 -12.89 -5.03 19.52
C VAL A 56 -12.55 -6.21 20.44
N ARG A 57 -11.43 -6.11 21.16
CA ARG A 57 -10.90 -7.11 22.09
C ARG A 57 -11.12 -6.73 23.55
N GLY A 58 -11.20 -5.43 23.84
CA GLY A 58 -11.49 -4.90 25.15
C GLY A 58 -12.18 -3.56 25.03
N PHE A 59 -13.14 -3.28 25.91
CA PHE A 59 -13.80 -1.99 25.99
C PHE A 59 -14.11 -1.67 27.45
N ARG A 60 -13.68 -0.50 27.93
CA ARG A 60 -13.82 -0.08 29.32
C ARG A 60 -14.22 1.38 29.41
N VAL A 61 -15.33 1.64 30.10
CA VAL A 61 -15.68 3.00 30.54
C VAL A 61 -14.91 3.27 31.84
N ARG A 62 -13.95 4.22 31.81
CA ARG A 62 -13.13 4.59 32.98
C ARG A 62 -13.88 5.54 33.90
N HIS A 63 -14.46 6.58 33.31
CA HIS A 63 -15.17 7.66 33.99
C HIS A 63 -16.33 8.10 33.14
N GLN A 64 -17.41 8.52 33.80
CA GLN A 64 -18.58 9.04 33.12
C GLN A 64 -19.11 10.27 33.86
N PHE A 65 -19.33 11.33 33.09
CA PHE A 65 -19.78 12.64 33.54
C PHE A 65 -21.07 12.99 32.82
N THR A 66 -21.87 13.84 33.45
CA THR A 66 -23.16 14.30 32.91
C THR A 66 -23.28 15.79 33.07
N ASP A 67 -23.72 16.45 32.00
CA ASP A 67 -24.08 17.85 31.99
C ASP A 67 -25.41 18.01 31.22
N GLY A 68 -26.51 18.20 31.95
CA GLY A 68 -27.84 18.24 31.36
C GLY A 68 -28.21 16.95 30.60
N ASP A 69 -28.33 17.08 29.29
CA ASP A 69 -28.68 16.01 28.34
C ASP A 69 -27.44 15.32 27.73
N LEU A 70 -26.25 15.75 28.09
CA LEU A 70 -24.97 15.25 27.59
C LEU A 70 -24.35 14.26 28.57
N VAL A 71 -23.91 13.11 28.06
CA VAL A 71 -23.07 12.15 28.77
C VAL A 71 -21.69 12.14 28.14
N CYS A 72 -20.66 12.46 28.92
CA CYS A 72 -19.26 12.36 28.50
C CYS A 72 -18.62 11.15 29.19
N SER A 73 -18.15 10.19 28.41
CA SER A 73 -17.47 9.00 28.90
C SER A 73 -16.01 9.01 28.46
N VAL A 74 -15.10 8.82 29.40
CA VAL A 74 -13.71 8.50 29.08
C VAL A 74 -13.62 7.00 28.94
N ILE A 75 -13.31 6.53 27.73
CA ILE A 75 -13.29 5.11 27.37
C ILE A 75 -11.89 4.69 26.97
N ASP A 76 -11.57 3.43 27.28
CA ASP A 76 -10.44 2.70 26.72
C ASP A 76 -10.98 1.58 25.85
N TRP A 77 -10.44 1.37 24.65
CA TRP A 77 -10.71 0.15 23.89
C TRP A 77 -9.45 -0.40 23.24
N GLU A 78 -9.47 -1.71 23.05
CA GLU A 78 -8.47 -2.49 22.33
C GLU A 78 -9.16 -3.10 21.12
N MET A 79 -8.51 -3.09 19.96
CA MET A 79 -9.06 -3.71 18.75
C MET A 79 -7.95 -4.21 17.84
N ASP A 80 -8.20 -5.30 17.12
CA ASP A 80 -7.27 -5.78 16.10
C ASP A 80 -7.31 -4.86 14.86
N PRO A 81 -6.18 -4.62 14.18
CA PRO A 81 -4.83 -5.12 14.45
C PRO A 81 -3.97 -4.15 15.29
N LEU A 82 -4.57 -3.24 16.08
CA LEU A 82 -3.83 -2.20 16.78
C LEU A 82 -3.09 -2.73 18.01
N PRO A 83 -1.83 -2.29 18.24
CA PRO A 83 -1.10 -2.65 19.44
C PRO A 83 -1.61 -1.82 20.63
N GLY A 84 -2.26 -2.50 21.58
CA GLY A 84 -2.62 -1.92 22.87
C GLY A 84 -3.96 -1.16 22.89
N SER A 85 -4.14 -0.36 23.95
CA SER A 85 -5.39 0.35 24.21
C SER A 85 -5.35 1.77 23.66
N LEU A 86 -6.40 2.15 22.95
CA LEU A 86 -6.72 3.54 22.62
C LEU A 86 -7.58 4.14 23.74
N THR A 87 -7.37 5.42 24.04
CA THR A 87 -8.21 6.19 24.98
C THR A 87 -8.94 7.29 24.23
N ALA A 88 -10.25 7.44 24.46
CA ALA A 88 -11.04 8.53 23.92
C ALA A 88 -11.94 9.19 24.97
N ALA A 89 -12.38 10.40 24.64
CA ALA A 89 -13.61 10.97 25.19
C ALA A 89 -14.74 10.74 24.18
N GLU A 90 -15.87 10.23 24.65
CA GLU A 90 -17.08 10.07 23.86
C GLU A 90 -18.22 10.87 24.48
N LEU A 91 -18.87 11.69 23.67
CA LEU A 91 -19.96 12.56 24.06
C LEU A 91 -21.25 12.08 23.42
N LEU A 92 -22.20 11.61 24.21
CA LEU A 92 -23.51 11.17 23.76
C LEU A 92 -24.58 12.15 24.25
N ARG A 93 -25.42 12.65 23.33
CA ARG A 93 -26.54 13.53 23.67
C ARG A 93 -27.85 12.76 23.68
N VAL A 94 -28.66 12.99 24.70
CA VAL A 94 -29.94 12.29 24.92
C VAL A 94 -31.12 13.26 24.83
N ARG A 95 -32.11 12.94 24.00
CA ARG A 95 -33.38 13.68 23.92
C ARG A 95 -34.54 12.68 23.93
N ASP A 96 -35.55 12.95 24.75
CA ASP A 96 -36.76 12.12 24.84
C ASP A 96 -36.50 10.62 25.02
N GLY A 97 -35.50 10.27 25.85
CA GLY A 97 -35.12 8.90 26.13
C GLY A 97 -34.37 8.18 24.99
N ARG A 98 -33.88 8.93 24.01
CA ARG A 98 -33.10 8.41 22.87
C ARG A 98 -31.77 9.14 22.72
N ILE A 99 -30.77 8.46 22.20
CA ILE A 99 -29.48 9.05 21.85
C ILE A 99 -29.64 9.71 20.48
N VAL A 100 -29.43 11.02 20.41
CA VAL A 100 -29.61 11.81 19.18
C VAL A 100 -28.30 12.18 18.50
N SER A 101 -27.19 12.17 19.23
CA SER A 101 -25.87 12.34 18.63
C SER A 101 -24.77 11.68 19.43
N GLY A 102 -23.70 11.29 18.75
CA GLY A 102 -22.43 10.89 19.35
C GLY A 102 -21.26 11.65 18.75
N GLU A 103 -20.29 12.00 19.58
CA GLU A 103 -19.01 12.55 19.15
C GLU A 103 -17.88 11.77 19.82
N LEU A 104 -16.91 11.31 19.04
CA LEU A 104 -15.76 10.56 19.53
C LEU A 104 -14.48 11.35 19.28
N ILE A 105 -13.68 11.52 20.33
CA ILE A 105 -12.48 12.36 20.32
C ILE A 105 -11.29 11.53 20.82
N TYR A 106 -10.33 11.27 19.93
CA TYR A 106 -9.06 10.60 20.24
C TYR A 106 -8.03 10.83 19.12
N ASP A 107 -6.77 10.49 19.40
CA ASP A 107 -5.75 10.42 18.36
C ASP A 107 -5.93 9.14 17.52
N ALA A 108 -6.37 9.33 16.28
CA ALA A 108 -6.67 8.24 15.37
C ALA A 108 -5.52 7.86 14.43
N GLU A 109 -4.32 8.40 14.61
CA GLU A 109 -3.20 8.17 13.69
C GLU A 109 -2.89 6.67 13.50
N ASP A 110 -2.78 5.91 14.59
CA ASP A 110 -2.49 4.48 14.50
C ASP A 110 -3.63 3.71 13.83
N LEU A 111 -4.89 4.06 14.09
CA LEU A 111 -6.04 3.45 13.41
C LEU A 111 -6.04 3.75 11.91
N ARG A 112 -5.74 5.00 11.50
CA ARG A 112 -5.63 5.38 10.09
C ARG A 112 -4.51 4.60 9.39
N ARG A 113 -3.35 4.46 10.05
CA ARG A 113 -2.23 3.67 9.52
C ARG A 113 -2.59 2.20 9.35
N ALA A 114 -3.24 1.60 10.33
CA ALA A 114 -3.67 0.20 10.26
C ALA A 114 -4.73 -0.06 9.18
N MET A 115 -5.73 0.83 9.06
CA MET A 115 -6.74 0.75 8.00
C MET A 115 -6.10 0.91 6.61
N SER A 116 -5.17 1.85 6.46
CA SER A 116 -4.41 2.02 5.21
C SER A 116 -3.53 0.81 4.89
N ALA A 117 -2.88 0.21 5.89
CA ALA A 117 -2.07 -1.00 5.71
C ALA A 117 -2.92 -2.21 5.28
N THR A 118 -4.12 -2.36 5.83
CA THR A 118 -5.07 -3.43 5.47
C THR A 118 -5.69 -3.22 4.08
N GLN A 119 -5.72 -1.97 3.59
CA GLN A 119 -6.13 -1.60 2.24
C GLN A 119 -4.98 -1.52 1.23
N ARG A 120 -3.73 -1.81 1.62
CA ARG A 120 -2.65 -1.89 0.63
C ARG A 120 -3.00 -2.99 -0.36
N PRO A 121 -3.00 -2.69 -1.67
CA PRO A 121 -3.25 -3.71 -2.66
C PRO A 121 -2.23 -4.84 -2.47
N ASP A 122 -2.71 -6.08 -2.60
CA ASP A 122 -1.85 -7.26 -2.57
C ASP A 122 -0.68 -7.04 -3.54
N VAL A 123 0.55 -7.11 -3.03
CA VAL A 123 1.77 -6.87 -3.82
C VAL A 123 1.86 -7.82 -5.01
N THR A 124 1.32 -9.02 -4.89
CA THR A 124 1.24 -10.01 -5.96
C THR A 124 0.29 -9.54 -7.08
N ALA A 125 -0.87 -8.99 -6.70
CA ALA A 125 -1.81 -8.41 -7.66
C ALA A 125 -1.24 -7.13 -8.32
N LEU A 126 -0.43 -6.35 -7.61
CA LEU A 126 0.29 -5.22 -8.18
C LEU A 126 1.36 -5.68 -9.19
N LEU A 127 2.13 -6.71 -8.85
CA LEU A 127 3.11 -7.32 -9.73
C LEU A 127 2.46 -7.82 -11.02
N GLU A 128 1.38 -8.59 -10.92
CA GLU A 128 0.67 -9.12 -12.10
C GLU A 128 0.20 -8.00 -13.04
N ARG A 129 -0.38 -6.92 -12.50
CA ARG A 129 -0.80 -5.76 -13.31
C ARG A 129 0.39 -5.05 -13.95
N SER A 130 1.43 -4.75 -13.16
CA SER A 130 2.64 -4.08 -13.67
C SER A 130 3.29 -4.89 -14.80
N HIS A 131 3.46 -6.20 -14.60
CA HIS A 131 4.01 -7.07 -15.63
C HIS A 131 3.13 -7.13 -16.89
N THR A 132 1.81 -7.10 -16.75
CA THR A 132 0.88 -7.05 -17.89
C THR A 132 1.09 -5.77 -18.71
N HIS A 133 1.25 -4.63 -18.04
CA HIS A 133 1.56 -3.35 -18.69
C HIS A 133 2.90 -3.40 -19.45
N VAL A 134 3.95 -3.95 -18.83
CA VAL A 134 5.26 -4.10 -19.46
C VAL A 134 5.18 -5.02 -20.67
N ALA A 135 4.54 -6.19 -20.56
CA ALA A 135 4.37 -7.12 -21.67
C ALA A 135 3.62 -6.48 -22.86
N HIS A 136 2.63 -5.65 -22.57
CA HIS A 136 1.89 -4.90 -23.58
C HIS A 136 2.76 -3.86 -24.30
N VAL A 137 3.62 -3.14 -23.57
CA VAL A 137 4.58 -2.20 -24.14
C VAL A 137 5.61 -2.93 -25.00
N LEU A 138 6.22 -4.01 -24.50
CA LEU A 138 7.22 -4.80 -25.25
C LEU A 138 6.67 -5.33 -26.58
N GLY A 139 5.39 -5.70 -26.62
CA GLY A 139 4.71 -6.15 -27.84
C GLY A 139 4.48 -5.06 -28.89
N GLN A 140 4.67 -3.78 -28.53
CA GLN A 140 4.49 -2.63 -29.43
C GLN A 140 5.82 -2.00 -29.87
N VAL A 141 6.95 -2.37 -29.27
CA VAL A 141 8.26 -1.82 -29.65
C VAL A 141 8.64 -2.29 -31.05
N GLY A 142 8.68 -1.36 -31.99
CA GLY A 142 9.12 -1.62 -33.36
C GLY A 142 10.64 -1.86 -33.46
N PRO A 143 11.14 -2.40 -34.59
CA PRO A 143 12.56 -2.74 -34.77
C PRO A 143 13.55 -1.61 -34.47
N GLN A 144 13.22 -0.37 -34.85
CA GLN A 144 14.08 0.79 -34.58
C GLN A 144 14.01 1.26 -33.12
N GLY A 145 12.86 1.06 -32.45
CA GLY A 145 12.65 1.46 -31.06
C GLY A 145 13.55 0.69 -30.10
N TRP A 146 13.87 -0.58 -30.40
CA TRP A 146 14.77 -1.39 -29.59
C TRP A 146 16.18 -0.83 -29.45
N ALA A 147 16.68 -0.14 -30.49
CA ALA A 147 18.01 0.47 -30.50
C ALA A 147 18.03 1.91 -29.97
N ALA A 148 16.86 2.50 -29.68
CA ALA A 148 16.77 3.85 -29.12
C ALA A 148 17.32 3.89 -27.69
N VAL A 149 17.81 5.06 -27.27
CA VAL A 149 18.24 5.31 -25.90
C VAL A 149 17.04 5.86 -25.11
N GLY A 150 16.80 5.28 -23.94
CA GLY A 150 15.73 5.73 -23.04
C GLY A 150 16.21 6.70 -21.95
N PRO A 151 15.31 7.08 -21.02
CA PRO A 151 15.68 7.87 -19.84
C PRO A 151 16.76 7.23 -18.96
N CYS A 152 16.86 5.89 -18.97
CA CYS A 152 18.01 5.18 -18.43
C CYS A 152 19.20 5.32 -19.40
N ALA A 153 19.88 6.46 -19.33
CA ALA A 153 20.84 6.94 -20.35
C ALA A 153 22.03 6.01 -20.66
N LYS A 154 22.25 4.96 -19.86
CA LYS A 154 23.30 3.96 -20.07
C LYS A 154 22.93 2.89 -21.10
N TRP A 155 21.64 2.69 -21.34
CA TRP A 155 21.14 1.52 -22.04
C TRP A 155 20.19 1.88 -23.18
N THR A 156 20.23 1.03 -24.21
CA THR A 156 19.16 0.99 -25.21
C THR A 156 17.86 0.45 -24.60
N VAL A 157 16.73 0.63 -25.29
CA VAL A 157 15.45 0.02 -24.91
C VAL A 157 15.59 -1.50 -24.78
N ARG A 158 16.34 -2.15 -25.67
CA ARG A 158 16.60 -3.59 -25.59
C ARG A 158 17.34 -3.98 -24.31
N GLN A 159 18.47 -3.30 -24.04
CA GLN A 159 19.24 -3.54 -22.81
C GLN A 159 18.45 -3.26 -21.54
N THR A 160 17.60 -2.23 -21.54
CA THR A 160 16.69 -1.94 -20.41
C THR A 160 15.70 -3.09 -20.20
N ALA A 161 15.15 -3.65 -21.27
CA ALA A 161 14.23 -4.77 -21.20
C ALA A 161 14.92 -6.08 -20.75
N ASP A 162 16.13 -6.35 -21.24
CA ASP A 162 16.93 -7.50 -20.83
C ASP A 162 17.36 -7.37 -19.34
N HIS A 163 17.76 -6.18 -18.90
CA HIS A 163 18.02 -5.92 -17.47
C HIS A 163 16.80 -6.21 -16.62
N LEU A 164 15.64 -5.65 -16.97
CA LEU A 164 14.40 -5.89 -16.24
C LEU A 164 14.06 -7.39 -16.18
N ALA A 165 14.14 -8.09 -17.32
CA ALA A 165 13.89 -9.52 -17.38
C ALA A 165 14.85 -10.32 -16.48
N GLY A 166 16.14 -9.98 -16.51
CA GLY A 166 17.16 -10.58 -15.65
C GLY A 166 16.92 -10.32 -14.16
N ALA A 167 16.58 -9.08 -13.79
CA ALA A 167 16.28 -8.69 -12.42
C ALA A 167 15.07 -9.43 -11.85
N LEU A 168 13.97 -9.52 -12.62
CA LEU A 168 12.77 -10.26 -12.21
C LEU A 168 13.05 -11.76 -12.05
N LEU A 169 13.83 -12.36 -12.96
CA LEU A 169 14.27 -13.76 -12.85
C LEU A 169 15.11 -14.00 -11.60
N LEU A 170 16.05 -13.09 -11.31
CA LEU A 170 16.92 -13.19 -10.14
C LEU A 170 16.10 -13.11 -8.84
N LEU A 171 15.21 -12.13 -8.73
CA LEU A 171 14.36 -11.93 -7.56
C LEU A 171 13.41 -13.12 -7.33
N ALA A 172 12.83 -13.67 -8.41
CA ALA A 172 11.99 -14.86 -8.34
C ALA A 172 12.78 -16.07 -7.80
N ARG A 173 14.00 -16.30 -8.32
CA ARG A 173 14.88 -17.39 -7.85
C ARG A 173 15.24 -17.25 -6.37
N ILE A 174 15.55 -16.03 -5.92
CA ILE A 174 15.83 -15.76 -4.50
C ILE A 174 14.60 -16.10 -3.65
N ALA A 175 13.40 -15.68 -4.09
CA ALA A 175 12.15 -15.98 -3.40
C ALA A 175 11.82 -17.49 -3.38
N GLU A 176 12.20 -18.23 -4.43
CA GLU A 176 12.13 -19.70 -4.50
C GLU A 176 13.15 -20.40 -3.56
N GLY A 177 14.13 -19.66 -3.03
CA GLY A 177 15.14 -20.16 -2.11
C GLY A 177 16.47 -20.57 -2.75
N ASP A 178 16.68 -20.26 -4.03
CA ASP A 178 17.94 -20.52 -4.72
C ASP A 178 19.10 -19.75 -4.07
N GLN A 179 20.29 -20.35 -4.11
CA GLN A 179 21.53 -19.63 -3.90
C GLN A 179 21.94 -18.98 -5.22
N VAL A 180 22.13 -17.67 -5.20
CA VAL A 180 22.54 -16.88 -6.38
C VAL A 180 23.96 -16.37 -6.20
N ASP A 181 24.73 -16.34 -7.29
CA ASP A 181 26.08 -15.77 -7.29
C ASP A 181 25.96 -14.23 -7.20
N PRO A 182 26.72 -13.56 -6.31
CA PRO A 182 26.75 -12.09 -6.27
C PRO A 182 26.99 -11.42 -7.62
N ALA A 183 27.71 -12.05 -8.55
CA ALA A 183 27.94 -11.54 -9.90
C ALA A 183 26.68 -11.53 -10.79
N GLU A 184 25.59 -12.19 -10.38
CA GLU A 184 24.28 -12.13 -11.06
C GLU A 184 23.50 -10.84 -10.72
N LEU A 185 23.89 -10.12 -9.65
CA LEU A 185 23.34 -8.81 -9.28
C LEU A 185 23.91 -7.67 -10.14
N ASP A 186 24.93 -7.94 -10.97
CA ASP A 186 25.52 -6.91 -11.83
C ASP A 186 24.54 -6.48 -12.91
N ALA A 187 24.09 -5.24 -12.82
CA ALA A 187 23.04 -4.70 -13.67
C ALA A 187 23.47 -4.63 -15.15
N GLN A 188 24.75 -4.34 -15.42
CA GLN A 188 25.28 -4.28 -16.78
C GLN A 188 25.31 -5.68 -17.42
N ARG A 189 25.72 -6.70 -16.66
CA ARG A 189 25.69 -8.09 -17.09
C ARG A 189 24.28 -8.56 -17.43
N GLN A 190 23.28 -8.18 -16.64
CA GLN A 190 21.87 -8.47 -16.94
C GLN A 190 21.43 -7.78 -18.24
N ALA A 191 21.79 -6.49 -18.41
CA ALA A 191 21.48 -5.72 -19.61
C ALA A 191 22.13 -6.28 -20.90
N ASP A 192 23.32 -6.89 -20.78
CA ASP A 192 24.06 -7.47 -21.91
C ASP A 192 23.69 -8.95 -22.18
N THR A 193 22.93 -9.57 -21.29
CA THR A 193 22.47 -10.96 -21.45
C THR A 193 21.13 -10.98 -22.19
N ASP A 194 21.04 -11.71 -23.31
CA ASP A 194 19.77 -11.86 -24.03
C ASP A 194 18.81 -12.78 -23.27
N HIS A 195 17.88 -12.18 -22.53
CA HIS A 195 16.83 -12.87 -21.80
C HIS A 195 15.53 -12.99 -22.62
N LEU A 196 15.40 -12.20 -23.68
CA LEU A 196 14.14 -11.96 -24.38
C LEU A 196 14.07 -12.64 -25.76
N GLY A 197 15.21 -12.96 -26.36
CA GLY A 197 15.31 -13.64 -27.65
C GLY A 197 14.62 -12.88 -28.79
N THR A 198 13.90 -13.63 -29.65
CA THR A 198 13.23 -13.09 -30.84
C THR A 198 11.78 -12.68 -30.62
N ASP A 199 11.15 -13.12 -29.53
CA ASP A 199 9.79 -12.70 -29.11
C ASP A 199 9.84 -12.14 -27.68
N PRO A 200 10.25 -10.86 -27.52
CA PRO A 200 10.43 -10.26 -26.21
C PRO A 200 9.16 -10.27 -25.34
N ALA A 201 7.99 -10.07 -25.95
CA ALA A 201 6.75 -10.03 -25.21
C ALA A 201 6.36 -11.41 -24.67
N ALA A 202 6.55 -12.48 -25.44
CA ALA A 202 6.30 -13.85 -24.97
C ALA A 202 7.31 -14.29 -23.91
N ALA A 203 8.61 -14.01 -24.12
CA ALA A 203 9.65 -14.32 -23.13
C ALA A 203 9.41 -13.59 -21.80
N PHE A 204 9.10 -12.29 -21.86
CA PHE A 204 8.78 -11.52 -20.66
C PHE A 204 7.54 -12.04 -19.94
N ARG A 205 6.47 -12.42 -20.65
CA ARG A 205 5.28 -13.03 -20.02
C ARG A 205 5.61 -14.29 -19.22
N ALA A 206 6.52 -15.13 -19.72
CA ALA A 206 6.94 -16.33 -19.00
C ALA A 206 7.72 -15.99 -17.72
N ILE A 207 8.61 -14.99 -17.79
CA ILE A 207 9.36 -14.49 -16.64
C ILE A 207 8.44 -13.87 -15.60
N ALA A 208 7.51 -13.03 -16.05
CA ALA A 208 6.49 -12.39 -15.22
C ALA A 208 5.62 -13.42 -14.49
N ALA A 209 5.18 -14.48 -15.19
CA ALA A 209 4.40 -15.55 -14.59
C ALA A 209 5.17 -16.28 -13.47
N ARG A 210 6.47 -16.53 -13.67
CA ARG A 210 7.34 -17.11 -12.63
C ARG A 210 7.50 -16.17 -11.44
N SER A 211 7.76 -14.88 -11.69
CA SER A 211 7.88 -13.87 -10.63
C SER A 211 6.62 -13.81 -9.76
N VAL A 212 5.45 -13.70 -10.38
CA VAL A 212 4.16 -13.70 -9.67
C VAL A 212 3.97 -14.99 -8.87
N ALA A 213 4.24 -16.16 -9.46
CA ALA A 213 4.12 -17.44 -8.77
C ALA A 213 5.05 -17.54 -7.55
N ALA A 214 6.32 -17.13 -7.69
CA ALA A 214 7.29 -17.16 -6.60
C ALA A 214 6.83 -16.35 -5.38
N PHE A 215 6.32 -15.14 -5.61
CA PHE A 215 5.84 -14.27 -4.52
C PHE A 215 4.46 -14.64 -3.97
N ALA A 216 3.64 -15.35 -4.77
CA ALA A 216 2.33 -15.85 -4.36
C ALA A 216 2.41 -17.08 -3.43
N GLU A 217 3.54 -17.79 -3.40
CA GLU A 217 3.70 -18.96 -2.55
C GLU A 217 3.49 -18.63 -1.05
N PRO A 218 2.68 -19.42 -0.31
CA PRO A 218 2.39 -19.14 1.08
C PRO A 218 3.64 -19.04 1.96
N GLY A 219 3.75 -17.95 2.72
CA GLY A 219 4.88 -17.69 3.62
C GLY A 219 6.10 -17.08 2.93
N THR A 220 6.09 -16.89 1.60
CA THR A 220 7.22 -16.26 0.89
C THR A 220 7.40 -14.82 1.34
N LEU A 221 6.33 -14.04 1.51
CA LEU A 221 6.43 -12.62 1.81
C LEU A 221 6.97 -12.36 3.23
N GLU A 222 6.73 -13.26 4.17
CA GLU A 222 7.18 -13.14 5.57
C GLU A 222 8.59 -13.69 5.79
N ARG A 223 9.03 -14.63 4.95
CA ARG A 223 10.32 -15.31 5.10
C ARG A 223 11.50 -14.33 4.95
N PRO A 224 12.56 -14.45 5.77
CA PRO A 224 13.79 -13.68 5.60
C PRO A 224 14.66 -14.24 4.46
N TYR A 225 15.21 -13.34 3.64
CA TYR A 225 16.13 -13.64 2.55
C TYR A 225 17.40 -12.79 2.65
N ALA A 226 18.54 -13.37 2.29
CA ALA A 226 19.78 -12.62 2.12
C ALA A 226 19.75 -11.89 0.77
N PHE A 227 19.88 -10.57 0.79
CA PHE A 227 19.86 -9.73 -0.41
C PHE A 227 20.74 -8.50 -0.23
N MET A 228 21.66 -8.27 -1.19
CA MET A 228 22.60 -7.15 -1.18
C MET A 228 23.29 -6.89 0.18
N GLY A 229 23.74 -7.95 0.85
CA GLY A 229 24.44 -7.85 2.14
C GLY A 229 23.55 -7.58 3.36
N ALA A 230 22.23 -7.54 3.19
CA ALA A 230 21.24 -7.43 4.26
C ALA A 230 20.34 -8.68 4.32
N THR A 231 19.63 -8.86 5.43
CA THR A 231 18.52 -9.81 5.53
C THR A 231 17.22 -9.02 5.47
N VAL A 232 16.37 -9.32 4.48
CA VAL A 232 15.10 -8.61 4.24
C VAL A 232 13.94 -9.60 4.13
N PRO A 233 12.71 -9.24 4.55
CA PRO A 233 11.55 -10.08 4.34
C PRO A 233 11.19 -10.16 2.84
N GLY A 234 10.55 -11.25 2.40
CA GLY A 234 10.14 -11.42 1.01
C GLY A 234 9.23 -10.31 0.47
N ALA A 235 8.45 -9.66 1.33
CA ALA A 235 7.65 -8.47 0.97
C ALA A 235 8.51 -7.30 0.45
N VAL A 236 9.75 -7.16 0.94
CA VAL A 236 10.69 -6.15 0.43
C VAL A 236 11.20 -6.57 -0.95
N LEU A 237 11.51 -7.86 -1.17
CA LEU A 237 11.88 -8.36 -2.50
C LEU A 237 10.75 -8.18 -3.52
N ALA A 238 9.50 -8.42 -3.13
CA ALA A 238 8.34 -8.18 -3.97
C ALA A 238 8.18 -6.68 -4.30
N SER A 239 8.44 -5.80 -3.33
CA SER A 239 8.41 -4.34 -3.54
C SER A 239 9.51 -3.86 -4.48
N ILE A 240 10.71 -4.45 -4.39
CA ILE A 240 11.81 -4.22 -5.34
C ILE A 240 11.38 -4.70 -6.73
N SER A 241 10.86 -5.92 -6.85
CA SER A 241 10.38 -6.47 -8.12
C SER A 241 9.33 -5.58 -8.78
N LEU A 242 8.42 -5.00 -7.97
CA LEU A 242 7.40 -4.07 -8.45
C LEU A 242 8.01 -2.74 -8.90
N HIS A 243 9.00 -2.22 -8.15
CA HIS A 243 9.75 -1.02 -8.51
C HIS A 243 10.47 -1.20 -9.85
N GLU A 244 11.23 -2.29 -10.01
CA GLU A 244 11.92 -2.64 -11.25
C GLU A 244 10.93 -2.66 -12.42
N SER A 245 9.82 -3.41 -12.29
CA SER A 245 8.81 -3.55 -13.34
C SER A 245 8.18 -2.23 -13.76
N LEU A 246 7.72 -1.40 -12.80
CA LEU A 246 7.07 -0.13 -13.14
C LEU A 246 8.06 0.85 -13.77
N VAL A 247 9.22 1.04 -13.13
CA VAL A 247 10.17 2.08 -13.53
C VAL A 247 10.80 1.75 -14.88
N HIS A 248 11.26 0.50 -15.08
CA HIS A 248 11.83 0.11 -16.36
C HIS A 248 10.78 -0.09 -17.45
N GLY A 249 9.56 -0.49 -17.10
CA GLY A 249 8.42 -0.42 -18.02
C GLY A 249 8.21 0.98 -18.58
N TRP A 250 8.27 1.99 -17.71
CA TRP A 250 8.18 3.39 -18.11
C TRP A 250 9.41 3.85 -18.92
N ASP A 251 10.62 3.44 -18.54
CA ASP A 251 11.85 3.75 -19.29
C ASP A 251 11.78 3.20 -20.74
N ILE A 252 11.32 1.95 -20.90
CA ILE A 252 11.12 1.26 -22.19
C ILE A 252 10.08 1.97 -23.04
N ALA A 253 8.90 2.25 -22.47
CA ALA A 253 7.84 2.96 -23.17
C ALA A 253 8.31 4.35 -23.64
N THR A 254 8.96 5.11 -22.75
CA THR A 254 9.46 6.45 -23.05
C THR A 254 10.54 6.42 -24.14
N GLY A 255 11.51 5.51 -24.04
CA GLY A 255 12.58 5.37 -25.04
C GLY A 255 12.06 4.89 -26.41
N ALA A 256 10.99 4.10 -26.43
CA ALA A 256 10.32 3.67 -27.65
C ALA A 256 9.26 4.67 -28.17
N HIS A 257 9.07 5.82 -27.49
CA HIS A 257 8.03 6.81 -27.78
C HIS A 257 6.60 6.23 -27.76
N LEU A 258 6.34 5.32 -26.84
CA LEU A 258 5.05 4.68 -26.59
C LEU A 258 4.41 5.24 -25.31
N PRO A 259 3.06 5.27 -25.22
CA PRO A 259 2.39 5.57 -23.96
C PRO A 259 2.63 4.44 -22.95
N TYR A 260 2.89 4.81 -21.70
CA TYR A 260 2.92 3.85 -20.58
C TYR A 260 1.59 3.89 -19.83
N PRO A 261 0.86 2.76 -19.69
CA PRO A 261 -0.39 2.71 -18.94
C PRO A 261 -0.10 2.74 -17.43
N ALA A 262 0.19 3.92 -16.90
CA ALA A 262 0.40 4.12 -15.47
C ALA A 262 -0.92 3.96 -14.71
N ASP A 263 -0.96 3.03 -13.76
CA ASP A 263 -2.04 2.84 -12.80
C ASP A 263 -1.68 3.59 -11.51
N ASP A 264 -2.57 4.47 -11.03
CA ASP A 264 -2.32 5.32 -9.86
C ASP A 264 -1.97 4.50 -8.61
N ASP A 265 -2.58 3.33 -8.42
CA ASP A 265 -2.26 2.46 -7.28
C ASP A 265 -0.85 1.86 -7.40
N LEU A 266 -0.43 1.49 -8.62
CA LEU A 266 0.93 1.00 -8.89
C LEU A 266 1.96 2.11 -8.63
N VAL A 267 1.71 3.31 -9.16
CA VAL A 267 2.61 4.45 -9.00
C VAL A 267 2.71 4.85 -7.53
N GLN A 268 1.60 4.86 -6.80
CA GLN A 268 1.56 5.16 -5.37
C GLN A 268 2.34 4.12 -4.55
N ALA A 269 2.17 2.82 -4.82
CA ALA A 269 2.89 1.77 -4.11
C ALA A 269 4.41 1.85 -4.34
N VAL A 270 4.83 2.07 -5.60
CA VAL A 270 6.25 2.24 -5.93
C VAL A 270 6.81 3.55 -5.35
N TRP A 271 6.02 4.63 -5.31
CA TRP A 271 6.42 5.88 -4.66
C TRP A 271 6.71 5.67 -3.16
N GLN A 272 5.82 4.99 -2.43
CA GLN A 272 6.02 4.72 -1.00
C GLN A 272 7.30 3.93 -0.72
N TYR A 273 7.60 2.95 -1.58
CA TYR A 273 8.87 2.22 -1.50
C TYR A 273 10.07 3.12 -1.85
N ALA A 274 10.00 3.88 -2.94
CA ALA A 274 11.11 4.72 -3.40
C ALA A 274 11.44 5.88 -2.45
N GLU A 275 10.43 6.51 -1.84
CA GLU A 275 10.60 7.63 -0.90
C GLU A 275 11.37 7.22 0.35
N THR A 276 11.26 5.95 0.77
CA THR A 276 11.90 5.42 1.97
C THR A 276 13.17 4.61 1.66
N GLY A 277 13.21 3.90 0.53
CA GLY A 277 14.29 2.99 0.16
C GLY A 277 15.37 3.59 -0.74
N VAL A 278 15.12 4.74 -1.39
CA VAL A 278 16.10 5.39 -2.28
C VAL A 278 16.67 6.65 -1.63
N GLY A 279 17.78 6.47 -0.92
CA GLY A 279 18.53 7.53 -0.25
C GLY A 279 19.95 7.70 -0.79
N ASP A 280 20.76 8.45 -0.05
CA ASP A 280 22.14 8.79 -0.45
C ASP A 280 23.04 7.56 -0.61
N ASP A 281 22.83 6.50 0.18
CA ASP A 281 23.62 5.27 0.08
C ASP A 281 23.43 4.58 -1.27
N GLN A 282 22.18 4.48 -1.73
CA GLN A 282 21.85 3.86 -3.02
C GLN A 282 22.37 4.69 -4.19
N ARG A 283 22.37 6.03 -4.06
CA ARG A 283 22.98 6.93 -5.05
C ARG A 283 24.50 6.82 -5.07
N ARG A 284 25.15 6.79 -3.90
CA ARG A 284 26.61 6.56 -3.79
C ARG A 284 27.04 5.20 -4.34
N ALA A 285 26.21 4.18 -4.19
CA ALA A 285 26.41 2.86 -4.79
C ALA A 285 26.21 2.86 -6.32
N GLY A 286 25.74 3.96 -6.90
CA GLY A 286 25.55 4.11 -8.35
C GLY A 286 24.27 3.48 -8.89
N HIS A 287 23.34 3.06 -8.02
CA HIS A 287 22.06 2.46 -8.42
C HIS A 287 21.09 3.52 -9.00
N PHE A 288 21.18 4.76 -8.52
CA PHE A 288 20.33 5.88 -8.97
C PHE A 288 21.18 7.13 -9.21
N ALA A 289 20.81 7.93 -10.23
CA ALA A 289 21.38 9.27 -10.45
C ALA A 289 20.85 10.27 -9.41
N ASP A 290 21.33 11.52 -9.42
CA ASP A 290 20.82 12.55 -8.51
C ASP A 290 19.35 12.86 -8.74
N ALA A 291 18.61 13.11 -7.67
CA ALA A 291 17.21 13.50 -7.76
C ALA A 291 17.06 14.85 -8.48
N ILE A 292 16.05 14.95 -9.34
CA ILE A 292 15.73 16.18 -10.06
C ILE A 292 14.64 16.93 -9.27
N PRO A 293 14.87 18.21 -8.90
CA PRO A 293 13.86 18.99 -8.18
C PRO A 293 12.58 19.17 -8.99
N VAL A 294 11.44 18.84 -8.39
CA VAL A 294 10.10 19.08 -8.92
C VAL A 294 9.18 19.60 -7.83
N LEU A 295 8.05 20.22 -8.20
CA LEU A 295 7.06 20.66 -7.22
C LEU A 295 6.45 19.47 -6.49
N SER A 296 6.24 19.59 -5.18
CA SER A 296 5.58 18.55 -4.36
C SER A 296 4.15 18.27 -4.80
N THR A 297 3.51 19.23 -5.47
CA THR A 297 2.16 19.13 -6.05
C THR A 297 2.12 18.53 -7.45
N ALA A 298 3.27 18.22 -8.07
CA ALA A 298 3.30 17.56 -9.36
C ALA A 298 2.72 16.13 -9.26
N PRO A 299 2.12 15.59 -10.35
CA PRO A 299 1.65 14.22 -10.37
C PRO A 299 2.75 13.23 -9.97
N LEU A 300 2.39 12.12 -9.32
CA LEU A 300 3.38 11.13 -8.88
C LEU A 300 4.17 10.52 -10.03
N LEU A 301 3.56 10.38 -11.21
CA LEU A 301 4.27 9.92 -12.42
C LEU A 301 5.34 10.90 -12.91
N VAL A 302 5.37 12.14 -12.41
CA VAL A 302 6.47 13.10 -12.61
C VAL A 302 7.46 13.06 -11.46
N ARG A 303 6.94 13.01 -10.22
CA ARG A 303 7.77 13.00 -9.00
C ARG A 303 8.60 11.74 -8.86
N LEU A 304 8.04 10.57 -9.17
CA LEU A 304 8.71 9.28 -9.05
C LEU A 304 9.93 9.21 -9.99
N PRO A 305 9.83 9.39 -11.32
CA PRO A 305 11.01 9.39 -12.18
C PRO A 305 12.04 10.46 -11.78
N ALA A 306 11.60 11.66 -11.41
CA ALA A 306 12.48 12.73 -10.99
C ALA A 306 13.27 12.38 -9.71
N HIS A 307 12.62 11.77 -8.70
CA HIS A 307 13.28 11.26 -7.50
C HIS A 307 14.32 10.19 -7.84
N LEU A 308 14.08 9.39 -8.86
CA LEU A 308 15.01 8.36 -9.35
C LEU A 308 16.04 8.89 -10.37
N GLY A 309 16.11 10.22 -10.55
CA GLY A 309 17.09 10.90 -11.40
C GLY A 309 16.83 10.80 -12.91
N ARG A 310 15.59 10.51 -13.32
CA ARG A 310 15.18 10.44 -14.73
C ARG A 310 14.62 11.78 -15.19
N HIS A 311 15.14 12.28 -16.31
CA HIS A 311 14.58 13.44 -16.97
C HIS A 311 13.29 13.05 -17.70
N VAL A 312 12.16 13.58 -17.23
CA VAL A 312 10.90 13.52 -17.99
C VAL A 312 11.06 14.50 -19.15
N GLN A 313 11.25 14.00 -20.38
CA GLN A 313 11.21 14.86 -21.56
C GLN A 313 9.80 15.47 -21.66
N ARG A 314 9.74 16.79 -21.77
CA ARG A 314 8.50 17.55 -22.00
C ARG A 314 8.00 17.35 -23.42
#